data_AF-A0A7T8QTS2-F1
#
_entry.id   AF-A0A7T8QTS2-F1
#
_cell.length_a   1.000
_cell.length_b   1.000
_cell.length_c   1.000
_cell.angle_alpha   90.00
_cell.angle_beta   90.00
_cell.angle_gamma   90.00
#
_symmetry.space_group_name_H-M   'P 1'
#
loop_
_entity.id
_entity.type
_entity.pdbx_description
1 polymer ?
#
loop_
_entity_poly.entity_id
_entity_poly.type
_entity_poly.pdbx_seq_one_letter_code
_entity_poly.pdbx_strand_id
1 'polypeptide(L)'
;QNSLLFRLEDFELRETIGTGTFARVCLVKHKFTHAYYALKILSIKDVVRLKQVEHVKNESSILSELRHPYIVSLVWKHKDPKFLYMVFPYISGGELFSYLRTAGRFNVPTTLFYISEIVCALEYLHSQNIVYRDLKPENLLLDRDGHLKITDFGFAKRIADRTWTLCGTPEYLAPEIIQSKGHNRAVDWWSLGILIYEMLAATHLSSTIIPSGSTKRSSEGKSTGPDRWNLSQRT
;
A
#
# COMPACT_ATOMS: atom_id res chain seq x y z
N GLN A 1 18.72 22.45 8.64
CA GLN A 1 18.87 21.13 9.29
C GLN A 1 20.00 20.40 8.59
N ASN A 2 21.02 19.95 9.34
CA ASN A 2 22.18 19.22 8.81
C ASN A 2 21.72 17.99 8.02
N SER A 3 21.68 18.10 6.69
CA SER A 3 21.59 16.93 5.83
C SER A 3 22.90 16.17 5.97
N LEU A 4 22.90 15.10 6.77
CA LEU A 4 23.97 14.11 6.69
C LEU A 4 24.06 13.71 5.20
N LEU A 5 25.20 14.02 4.58
CA LEU A 5 25.48 13.68 3.20
C LEU A 5 25.70 12.17 3.12
N PHE A 6 24.62 11.41 3.01
CA PHE A 6 24.70 9.97 2.83
C PHE A 6 25.29 9.64 1.46
N ARG A 7 26.17 8.64 1.43
CA ARG A 7 26.64 7.95 0.23
C ARG A 7 26.27 6.47 0.32
N LEU A 8 26.16 5.82 -0.83
CA LEU A 8 25.79 4.41 -0.87
C LEU A 8 26.79 3.52 -0.10
N GLU A 9 28.08 3.86 -0.20
CA GLU A 9 29.18 3.18 0.51
C GLU A 9 29.11 3.32 2.03
N ASP A 10 28.34 4.27 2.56
CA ASP A 10 28.20 4.50 4.00
C ASP A 10 27.22 3.49 4.64
N PHE A 11 26.52 2.69 3.84
CA PHE A 11 25.57 1.66 4.30
C PHE A 11 26.19 0.26 4.24
N GLU A 12 26.21 -0.43 5.38
CA GLU A 12 26.54 -1.84 5.48
C GLU A 12 25.27 -2.68 5.24
N LEU A 13 25.23 -3.46 4.16
CA LEU A 13 24.10 -4.35 3.87
C LEU A 13 24.01 -5.49 4.88
N ARG A 14 22.79 -5.76 5.34
CA ARG A 14 22.42 -6.89 6.19
C ARG A 14 21.41 -7.78 5.44
N GLU A 15 20.51 -8.44 6.17
CA GLU A 15 19.50 -9.32 5.58
C GLU A 15 18.50 -8.59 4.65
N THR A 16 17.87 -9.39 3.78
CA THR A 16 16.72 -8.94 2.99
C THR A 16 15.47 -9.03 3.85
N ILE A 17 14.77 -7.92 4.01
CA ILE A 17 13.54 -7.80 4.82
C ILE A 17 12.28 -7.72 3.97
N GLY A 18 12.41 -7.59 2.64
CA GLY A 18 11.28 -7.62 1.73
C GLY A 18 11.71 -7.80 0.28
N THR A 19 10.86 -8.46 -0.51
CA THR A 19 11.07 -8.69 -1.95
C THR A 19 9.80 -8.36 -2.72
N GLY A 20 9.93 -7.51 -3.74
CA GLY A 20 8.88 -7.21 -4.69
C GLY A 20 9.29 -7.58 -6.12
N THR A 21 8.41 -7.35 -7.09
CA THR A 21 8.59 -7.77 -8.48
C THR A 21 9.84 -7.20 -9.15
N PHE A 22 10.22 -5.96 -8.83
CA PHE A 22 11.39 -5.26 -9.38
C PHE A 22 12.22 -4.56 -8.30
N ALA A 23 11.93 -4.85 -7.03
CA ALA A 23 12.55 -4.21 -5.88
C ALA A 23 12.95 -5.24 -4.83
N ARG A 24 14.03 -4.96 -4.11
CA ARG A 24 14.45 -5.68 -2.91
C ARG A 24 14.69 -4.68 -1.79
N VAL A 25 14.18 -4.97 -0.60
CA VAL A 25 14.39 -4.15 0.59
C VAL A 25 15.36 -4.88 1.51
N CYS A 26 16.48 -4.24 1.82
CA CYS A 26 17.50 -4.76 2.72
C CYS A 26 17.54 -3.93 4.00
N LEU A 27 17.69 -4.59 5.15
CA LEU A 27 18.14 -3.89 6.34
C LEU A 27 19.59 -3.42 6.10
N VAL A 28 19.88 -2.18 6.46
CA VAL A 28 21.23 -1.63 6.37
C VAL A 28 21.60 -0.90 7.65
N LYS A 29 22.87 -0.92 8.00
CA LYS A 29 23.42 -0.15 9.11
C LYS A 29 24.30 0.98 8.57
N HIS A 30 24.01 2.22 8.94
CA HIS A 30 24.87 3.34 8.58
C HIS A 30 26.16 3.27 9.40
N LYS A 31 27.32 3.27 8.72
CA LYS A 31 28.62 2.99 9.32
C LYS A 31 28.99 3.95 10.45
N PHE A 32 28.67 5.23 10.30
CA PHE A 32 29.10 6.27 11.23
C PHE A 32 28.13 6.51 12.39
N THR A 33 26.82 6.50 12.13
CA THR A 33 25.81 6.74 13.18
C THR A 33 25.35 5.46 13.86
N HIS A 34 25.71 4.30 13.30
CA HIS A 34 25.21 2.98 13.71
C HIS A 34 23.69 2.82 13.67
N ALA A 35 22.97 3.77 13.07
CA ALA A 35 21.52 3.72 12.91
C ALA A 35 21.14 2.72 11.81
N TYR A 36 20.00 2.06 12.02
CA TYR A 36 19.43 1.09 11.08
C TYR A 36 18.43 1.76 10.14
N TYR A 37 18.45 1.37 8.87
CA TYR A 37 17.57 1.86 7.82
C TYR A 37 17.09 0.71 6.93
N ALA A 38 16.00 0.94 6.21
CA ALA A 38 15.54 0.07 5.13
C ALA A 38 16.00 0.66 3.79
N LEU A 39 16.84 -0.08 3.06
CA LEU A 39 17.31 0.26 1.72
C LEU A 39 16.49 -0.48 0.67
N LYS A 40 15.60 0.23 -0.03
CA LYS A 40 14.86 -0.27 -1.19
C LYS A 40 15.73 -0.09 -2.44
N ILE A 41 16.09 -1.20 -3.07
CA ILE A 41 16.92 -1.30 -4.27
C ILE A 41 16.02 -1.72 -5.44
N LEU A 42 15.90 -0.90 -6.49
CA LEU A 42 15.05 -1.18 -7.64
C LEU A 42 15.87 -1.37 -8.92
N SER A 43 15.62 -2.44 -9.67
CA SER A 43 16.27 -2.71 -10.96
C SER A 43 15.72 -1.76 -12.04
N ILE A 44 16.57 -0.88 -12.59
CA ILE A 44 16.16 0.06 -13.65
C ILE A 44 15.64 -0.71 -14.88
N LYS A 45 16.33 -1.79 -15.25
CA LYS A 45 15.94 -2.65 -16.38
C LYS A 45 14.52 -3.21 -16.19
N ASP A 46 14.20 -3.72 -15.00
CA ASP A 46 12.89 -4.32 -14.74
C ASP A 46 11.79 -3.28 -14.60
N VAL A 47 12.09 -2.13 -13.97
CA VAL A 47 11.16 -1.00 -13.89
C VAL A 47 10.74 -0.54 -15.29
N VAL A 48 11.69 -0.44 -16.24
CA VAL A 48 11.39 -0.08 -17.63
C VAL A 48 10.61 -1.19 -18.33
N ARG A 49 11.08 -2.45 -18.23
CA ARG A 49 10.44 -3.62 -18.87
C ARG A 49 8.98 -3.79 -18.44
N LEU A 50 8.68 -3.57 -17.16
CA LEU A 50 7.35 -3.70 -16.58
C LEU A 50 6.52 -2.40 -16.66
N LYS A 51 7.03 -1.37 -17.35
CA LYS A 51 6.36 -0.07 -17.53
C LYS A 51 5.99 0.62 -16.20
N GLN A 52 6.83 0.48 -15.18
CA GLN A 52 6.62 1.04 -13.83
C GLN A 52 7.36 2.37 -13.58
N VAL A 53 7.93 2.98 -14.63
CA VAL A 53 8.75 4.19 -14.52
C VAL A 53 8.00 5.34 -13.86
N GLU A 54 6.76 5.59 -14.27
CA GLU A 54 5.95 6.68 -13.70
C GLU A 54 5.58 6.41 -12.24
N HIS A 55 5.19 5.18 -11.91
CA HIS A 55 4.88 4.79 -10.53
C HIS A 55 6.08 5.01 -9.59
N VAL A 56 7.28 4.57 -9.99
CA VAL A 56 8.49 4.75 -9.17
C VAL A 56 8.88 6.23 -9.02
N LYS A 57 8.75 7.03 -10.08
CA LYS A 57 9.01 8.48 -10.01
C LYS A 57 8.02 9.17 -9.08
N ASN A 58 6.74 8.83 -9.20
CA ASN A 58 5.67 9.39 -8.39
C ASN A 58 5.82 9.01 -6.91
N GLU A 59 6.07 7.73 -6.61
CA GLU A 59 6.37 7.25 -5.25
C GLU A 59 7.55 8.04 -4.64
N SER A 60 8.66 8.14 -5.37
CA SER A 60 9.84 8.89 -4.90
C SER A 60 9.56 10.37 -4.67
N SER A 61 8.81 11.01 -5.56
CA SER A 61 8.48 12.44 -5.44
C SER A 61 7.61 12.69 -4.21
N ILE A 62 6.52 11.93 -4.06
CA ILE A 62 5.61 12.04 -2.92
C ILE A 62 6.39 11.83 -1.62
N LEU A 63 7.08 10.69 -1.46
CA LEU A 63 7.77 10.36 -0.22
C LEU A 63 8.93 11.33 0.13
N SER A 64 9.47 12.06 -0.85
CA SER A 64 10.50 13.09 -0.59
C SER A 64 9.93 14.29 0.17
N GLU A 65 8.65 14.60 -0.05
CA GLU A 65 7.98 15.82 0.44
C GLU A 65 7.21 15.58 1.76
N LEU A 66 6.79 14.34 2.03
CA LEU A 66 5.98 14.03 3.21
C LEU A 66 6.78 14.07 4.52
N ARG A 67 6.24 14.74 5.53
CA ARG A 67 6.76 14.78 6.91
C ARG A 67 5.58 14.68 7.87
N HIS A 68 5.35 13.49 8.42
CA HIS A 68 4.28 13.22 9.36
C HIS A 68 4.68 12.06 10.28
N PRO A 69 4.35 12.08 11.59
CA PRO A 69 4.76 11.04 12.53
C PRO A 69 4.30 9.64 12.12
N TYR A 70 3.13 9.49 11.49
CA TYR A 70 2.56 8.18 11.13
C TYR A 70 2.78 7.77 9.67
N ILE A 71 3.69 8.42 8.93
CA ILE A 71 3.99 8.11 7.53
C ILE A 71 5.49 7.91 7.37
N VAL A 72 5.89 6.88 6.63
CA VAL A 72 7.30 6.70 6.26
C VAL A 72 7.74 7.84 5.33
N SER A 73 8.88 8.45 5.64
CA SER A 73 9.46 9.52 4.80
C SER A 73 10.74 9.05 4.13
N LEU A 74 10.96 9.45 2.87
CA LEU A 74 12.21 9.18 2.19
C LEU A 74 13.34 9.99 2.82
N VAL A 75 14.34 9.30 3.36
CA VAL A 75 15.50 9.93 4.00
C VAL A 75 16.54 10.32 2.97
N TRP A 76 16.78 9.44 2.00
CA TRP A 76 17.79 9.65 0.97
C TRP A 76 17.49 8.81 -0.27
N LYS A 77 17.96 9.28 -1.43
CA LYS A 77 17.88 8.54 -2.69
C LYS A 77 19.12 8.73 -3.55
N HIS A 78 19.43 7.71 -4.33
CA HIS A 78 20.52 7.72 -5.31
C HIS A 78 20.20 6.81 -6.48
N LYS A 79 20.97 6.91 -7.55
CA LYS A 79 20.92 5.99 -8.68
C LYS A 79 22.30 5.75 -9.26
N ASP A 80 22.51 4.53 -9.71
CA ASP A 80 23.63 4.16 -10.58
C ASP A 80 23.08 3.69 -11.95
N PRO A 81 23.90 3.24 -12.91
CA PRO A 81 23.42 2.77 -14.21
C PRO A 81 22.47 1.57 -14.18
N LYS A 82 22.46 0.77 -13.10
CA LYS A 82 21.69 -0.47 -12.97
C LYS A 82 20.51 -0.35 -12.00
N PHE A 83 20.66 0.43 -10.93
CA PHE A 83 19.73 0.44 -9.81
C PHE A 83 19.34 1.85 -9.34
N LEU A 84 18.12 1.95 -8.82
CA LEU A 84 17.67 3.06 -7.98
C LEU A 84 17.72 2.64 -6.51
N TYR A 85 18.14 3.55 -5.65
CA TYR A 85 18.29 3.33 -4.22
C TYR A 85 17.43 4.34 -3.46
N MET A 86 16.64 3.86 -2.51
CA MET A 86 15.81 4.68 -1.63
C MET A 86 15.99 4.21 -0.20
N VAL A 87 16.33 5.13 0.70
CA VAL A 87 16.58 4.86 2.12
C VAL A 87 15.41 5.40 2.94
N PHE A 88 14.87 4.54 3.78
CA PHE A 88 13.77 4.81 4.70
C PHE A 88 14.18 4.50 6.14
N PRO A 89 13.54 5.10 7.16
CA PRO A 89 13.70 4.64 8.54
C PRO A 89 13.34 3.16 8.63
N TYR A 90 14.13 2.38 9.35
CA TYR A 90 13.79 0.99 9.62
C TYR A 90 12.72 0.93 10.72
N ILE A 91 11.60 0.27 10.41
CA ILE A 91 10.47 0.10 11.33
C ILE A 91 10.44 -1.36 11.77
N SER A 92 10.81 -1.62 13.03
CA SER A 92 11.17 -2.96 13.51
C SER A 92 10.01 -3.77 14.10
N GLY A 93 8.85 -3.18 14.33
CA GLY A 93 7.72 -3.86 14.99
C GLY A 93 6.92 -4.77 14.06
N GLY A 94 7.20 -4.78 12.75
CA GLY A 94 6.51 -5.62 11.78
C GLY A 94 5.13 -5.08 11.39
N GLU A 95 4.38 -5.88 10.64
CA GLU A 95 3.11 -5.49 10.05
C GLU A 95 1.94 -5.64 11.04
N LEU A 96 1.04 -4.65 11.08
CA LEU A 96 -0.21 -4.70 11.84
C LEU A 96 -1.02 -5.95 11.48
N PHE A 97 -0.96 -6.39 10.22
CA PHE A 97 -1.55 -7.65 9.75
C PHE A 97 -1.21 -8.84 10.66
N SER A 98 0.08 -9.04 10.97
CA SER A 98 0.53 -10.18 11.77
C SER A 98 -0.09 -10.14 13.18
N TYR A 99 -0.12 -8.96 13.82
CA TYR A 99 -0.74 -8.79 15.13
C TYR A 99 -2.24 -9.04 15.10
N LEU A 100 -2.94 -8.54 14.08
CA LEU A 100 -4.37 -8.76 13.94
C LEU A 100 -4.68 -10.24 13.76
N ARG A 101 -3.90 -10.96 12.93
CA ARG A 101 -4.06 -12.41 12.75
C ARG A 101 -3.84 -13.19 14.03
N THR A 102 -2.77 -12.88 14.77
CA THR A 102 -2.48 -13.55 16.03
C THR A 102 -3.56 -13.28 17.09
N ALA A 103 -4.07 -12.05 17.17
CA ALA A 103 -5.13 -11.69 18.10
C ALA A 103 -6.53 -12.21 17.68
N GLY A 104 -6.70 -12.57 16.41
CA GLY A 104 -8.00 -12.77 15.77
C GLY A 104 -8.68 -11.43 15.50
N ARG A 105 -9.07 -10.72 16.56
CA ARG A 105 -9.64 -9.36 16.51
C ARG A 105 -9.01 -8.48 17.59
N PHE A 106 -8.98 -7.19 17.33
CA PHE A 106 -8.69 -6.19 18.34
C PHE A 106 -9.94 -5.83 19.14
N ASN A 107 -9.71 -5.31 20.35
CA ASN A 107 -10.77 -4.69 21.15
C ASN A 107 -10.97 -3.25 20.67
N VAL A 108 -12.12 -2.67 21.04
CA VAL A 108 -12.48 -1.31 20.62
C VAL A 108 -11.42 -0.27 20.98
N PRO A 109 -10.86 -0.22 22.21
CA PRO A 109 -9.78 0.72 22.55
C PRO A 109 -8.55 0.62 21.63
N THR A 110 -8.04 -0.59 21.37
CA THR A 110 -6.89 -0.81 20.48
C THR A 110 -7.22 -0.42 19.05
N THR A 111 -8.42 -0.77 18.57
CA THR A 111 -8.89 -0.37 17.25
C THR A 111 -8.96 1.16 17.12
N LEU A 112 -9.54 1.86 18.10
CA LEU A 112 -9.63 3.33 18.11
C LEU A 112 -8.25 4.00 18.15
N PHE A 113 -7.29 3.43 18.89
CA PHE A 113 -5.92 3.94 18.91
C PHE A 113 -5.31 3.98 17.51
N TYR A 114 -5.28 2.85 16.79
CA TYR A 114 -4.71 2.82 15.44
C TYR A 114 -5.52 3.62 14.42
N ILE A 115 -6.85 3.62 14.52
CA ILE A 115 -7.71 4.46 13.65
C ILE A 115 -7.36 5.93 13.81
N SER A 116 -7.16 6.40 15.04
CA SER A 116 -6.85 7.82 15.29
C SER A 116 -5.57 8.24 14.55
N GLU A 117 -4.53 7.40 14.58
CA GLU A 117 -3.27 7.65 13.88
C GLU A 117 -3.44 7.63 12.35
N ILE A 118 -4.22 6.67 11.84
CA ILE A 118 -4.51 6.56 10.40
C ILE A 118 -5.31 7.77 9.92
N VAL A 119 -6.32 8.21 10.68
CA VAL A 119 -7.12 9.40 10.35
C VAL A 119 -6.23 10.64 10.25
N CYS A 120 -5.33 10.86 11.22
CA CYS A 120 -4.37 11.97 11.16
C CYS A 120 -3.47 11.88 9.92
N ALA A 121 -2.97 10.69 9.59
CA ALA A 121 -2.14 10.49 8.41
C ALA A 121 -2.90 10.75 7.10
N LEU A 122 -4.13 10.27 6.97
CA LEU A 122 -4.97 10.48 5.79
C LEU A 122 -5.36 11.96 5.64
N GLU A 123 -5.73 12.63 6.73
CA GLU A 123 -6.01 14.06 6.72
C GLU A 123 -4.81 14.85 6.22
N TYR A 124 -3.60 14.54 6.72
CA TYR A 124 -2.36 15.15 6.25
C TYR A 124 -2.15 14.92 4.75
N LEU A 125 -2.28 13.69 4.25
CA LEU A 125 -2.14 13.39 2.81
C LEU A 125 -3.16 14.15 1.97
N HIS A 126 -4.42 14.17 2.40
CA HIS A 126 -5.50 14.83 1.69
C HIS A 126 -5.32 16.35 1.67
N SER A 127 -4.74 16.94 2.72
CA SER A 127 -4.36 18.37 2.75
C SER A 127 -3.30 18.71 1.68
N GLN A 128 -2.50 17.73 1.29
CA GLN A 128 -1.50 17.83 0.23
C GLN A 128 -2.06 17.38 -1.13
N ASN A 129 -3.37 17.18 -1.27
CA ASN A 129 -4.00 16.65 -2.49
C ASN A 129 -3.46 15.26 -2.90
N ILE A 130 -2.98 14.46 -1.95
CA ILE A 130 -2.49 13.10 -2.19
C ILE A 130 -3.54 12.12 -1.69
N VAL A 131 -3.89 11.14 -2.53
CA VAL A 131 -4.75 10.00 -2.15
C VAL A 131 -3.87 8.76 -2.08
N TYR A 132 -4.01 7.97 -1.01
CA TYR A 132 -3.13 6.85 -0.70
C TYR A 132 -3.46 5.58 -1.50
N ARG A 133 -4.74 5.18 -1.56
CA ARG A 133 -5.33 4.14 -2.42
C ARG A 133 -4.90 2.69 -2.17
N ASP A 134 -4.14 2.39 -1.11
CA ASP A 134 -3.81 1.00 -0.72
C ASP A 134 -3.79 0.79 0.80
N LEU A 135 -4.79 1.33 1.50
CA LEU A 135 -4.92 1.12 2.94
C LEU A 135 -5.32 -0.33 3.24
N LYS A 136 -4.44 -1.05 3.92
CA LYS A 136 -4.61 -2.43 4.40
C LYS A 136 -3.62 -2.73 5.52
N PRO A 137 -3.85 -3.74 6.38
CA PRO A 137 -3.00 -4.06 7.52
C PRO A 137 -1.54 -4.35 7.17
N GLU A 138 -1.26 -4.87 5.98
CA GLU A 138 0.08 -5.22 5.49
C GLU A 138 0.94 -3.97 5.22
N ASN A 139 0.31 -2.85 4.85
CA ASN A 139 1.03 -1.60 4.57
C ASN A 139 1.21 -0.73 5.84
N LEU A 140 0.73 -1.20 6.99
CA LEU A 140 0.80 -0.50 8.28
C LEU A 140 1.83 -1.21 9.15
N LEU A 141 2.99 -0.58 9.34
CA LEU A 141 4.02 -1.11 10.24
C LEU A 141 3.90 -0.51 11.63
N LEU A 142 4.28 -1.26 12.65
CA LEU A 142 4.41 -0.76 14.01
C LEU A 142 5.87 -0.43 14.30
N ASP A 143 6.14 0.74 14.89
CA ASP A 143 7.46 1.03 15.43
C ASP A 143 7.65 0.39 16.81
N ARG A 144 8.85 0.58 17.39
CA ARG A 144 9.24 -0.01 18.67
C ARG A 144 8.38 0.44 19.86
N ASP A 145 7.72 1.59 19.72
CA ASP A 145 6.88 2.20 20.75
C ASP A 145 5.40 1.80 20.54
N GLY A 146 5.10 1.03 19.49
CA GLY A 146 3.77 0.55 19.14
C GLY A 146 2.96 1.51 18.27
N HIS A 147 3.57 2.58 17.77
CA HIS A 147 2.90 3.56 16.92
C HIS A 147 2.95 3.15 15.45
N LEU A 148 1.91 3.52 14.70
CA LEU A 148 1.76 3.16 13.31
C LEU A 148 2.65 3.97 12.38
N LYS A 149 3.14 3.33 11.33
CA LYS A 149 3.77 3.94 10.16
C LYS A 149 3.10 3.40 8.91
N ILE A 150 2.43 4.27 8.16
CA ILE A 150 1.97 3.96 6.81
C ILE A 150 3.19 3.85 5.89
N THR A 151 3.27 2.74 5.16
CA THR A 151 4.32 2.45 4.20
C THR A 151 3.75 2.22 2.81
N ASP A 152 4.58 1.81 1.84
CA ASP A 152 4.22 1.53 0.44
C ASP A 152 3.32 2.58 -0.24
N PHE A 153 3.94 3.57 -0.88
CA PHE A 153 3.24 4.64 -1.60
C PHE A 153 3.19 4.37 -3.11
N GLY A 154 3.32 3.10 -3.54
CA GLY A 154 3.32 2.72 -4.94
C GLY A 154 2.03 3.10 -5.68
N PHE A 155 0.88 3.12 -4.99
CA PHE A 155 -0.41 3.58 -5.53
C PHE A 155 -0.80 4.99 -5.09
N ALA A 156 -0.03 5.65 -4.24
CA ALA A 156 -0.35 7.02 -3.84
C ALA A 156 -0.30 7.95 -5.06
N LYS A 157 -1.16 8.96 -5.13
CA LYS A 157 -1.20 9.88 -6.28
C LYS A 157 -1.67 11.26 -5.88
N ARG A 158 -0.98 12.29 -6.38
CA ARG A 158 -1.44 13.68 -6.28
C ARG A 158 -2.55 13.91 -7.31
N ILE A 159 -3.72 14.37 -6.89
CA ILE A 159 -4.89 14.59 -7.75
C ILE A 159 -5.43 16.02 -7.57
N ALA A 160 -5.90 16.64 -8.66
CA ALA A 160 -6.60 17.93 -8.57
C ALA A 160 -8.09 17.75 -8.25
N ASP A 161 -8.73 16.72 -8.82
CA ASP A 161 -10.13 16.39 -8.56
C ASP A 161 -10.33 14.87 -8.57
N ARG A 162 -10.13 14.22 -9.73
CA ARG A 162 -10.37 12.78 -9.90
C ARG A 162 -9.21 12.05 -10.59
N THR A 163 -9.18 10.74 -10.39
CA THR A 163 -8.36 9.81 -11.16
C THR A 163 -9.16 8.57 -11.56
N TRP A 164 -8.65 7.82 -12.55
CA TRP A 164 -9.36 6.69 -13.18
C TRP A 164 -8.55 5.38 -13.14
N THR A 165 -7.36 5.40 -12.54
CA THR A 165 -6.50 4.23 -12.48
C THR A 165 -7.10 3.18 -11.53
N LEU A 166 -7.46 2.01 -12.05
CA LEU A 166 -7.81 0.85 -11.24
C LEU A 166 -6.56 0.33 -10.52
N CYS A 167 -6.51 0.50 -9.20
CA CYS A 167 -5.42 0.03 -8.34
C CYS A 167 -5.92 -0.17 -6.92
N GLY A 168 -5.09 -0.80 -6.08
CA GLY A 168 -5.41 -1.17 -4.72
C GLY A 168 -5.66 -2.67 -4.56
N THR A 169 -5.91 -3.07 -3.33
CA THR A 169 -6.12 -4.47 -2.95
C THR A 169 -7.61 -4.81 -3.08
N PRO A 170 -8.02 -5.89 -3.79
CA PRO A 170 -9.42 -6.17 -4.14
C PRO A 170 -10.43 -6.07 -2.99
N GLU A 171 -10.07 -6.55 -1.80
CA GLU A 171 -10.88 -6.57 -0.60
C GLU A 171 -11.18 -5.15 -0.04
N TYR A 172 -10.35 -4.18 -0.40
CA TYR A 172 -10.38 -2.79 0.08
C TYR A 172 -10.89 -1.79 -0.97
N LEU A 173 -11.20 -2.25 -2.18
CA LEU A 173 -11.60 -1.36 -3.27
C LEU A 173 -12.97 -0.73 -3.02
N ALA A 174 -13.02 0.59 -3.19
CA ALA A 174 -14.26 1.33 -3.19
C ALA A 174 -15.12 0.99 -4.43
N PRO A 175 -16.47 1.01 -4.34
CA PRO A 175 -17.36 0.65 -5.43
C PRO A 175 -17.11 1.44 -6.71
N GLU A 176 -16.79 2.73 -6.60
CA GLU A 176 -16.48 3.61 -7.72
C GLU A 176 -15.19 3.21 -8.45
N ILE A 177 -14.20 2.64 -7.75
CA ILE A 177 -12.99 2.10 -8.36
C ILE A 177 -13.34 0.85 -9.18
N ILE A 178 -14.11 -0.07 -8.60
CA ILE A 178 -14.54 -1.32 -9.26
C ILE A 178 -15.38 -1.00 -10.50
N GLN A 179 -16.25 0.00 -10.40
CA GLN A 179 -17.11 0.46 -11.51
C GLN A 179 -16.36 1.33 -12.53
N SER A 180 -15.03 1.47 -12.41
CA SER A 180 -14.19 2.30 -13.30
C SER A 180 -14.69 3.75 -13.44
N LYS A 181 -15.28 4.28 -12.37
CA LYS A 181 -15.68 5.69 -12.29
C LYS A 181 -14.50 6.54 -11.81
N GLY A 182 -14.54 7.83 -12.17
CA GLY A 182 -13.58 8.79 -11.65
C GLY A 182 -13.70 8.87 -10.13
N HIS A 183 -12.61 8.59 -9.41
CA HIS A 183 -12.56 8.54 -7.95
C HIS A 183 -11.61 9.59 -7.37
N ASN A 184 -11.83 9.94 -6.11
CA ASN A 184 -11.09 10.97 -5.38
C ASN A 184 -10.67 10.45 -4.01
N ARG A 185 -10.36 11.36 -3.07
CA ARG A 185 -9.96 11.04 -1.70
C ARG A 185 -10.95 10.19 -0.88
N ALA A 186 -12.22 10.08 -1.30
CA ALA A 186 -13.23 9.29 -0.61
C ALA A 186 -12.89 7.79 -0.53
N VAL A 187 -12.07 7.27 -1.46
CA VAL A 187 -11.68 5.86 -1.49
C VAL A 187 -10.79 5.46 -0.31
N ASP A 188 -10.03 6.40 0.25
CA ASP A 188 -9.23 6.16 1.46
C ASP A 188 -10.14 6.02 2.69
N TRP A 189 -11.26 6.76 2.73
CA TRP A 189 -12.25 6.62 3.81
C TRP A 189 -13.06 5.32 3.69
N TRP A 190 -13.34 4.87 2.47
CA TRP A 190 -13.93 3.55 2.24
C TRP A 190 -13.02 2.44 2.77
N SER A 191 -11.76 2.44 2.33
CA SER A 191 -10.79 1.42 2.76
C SER A 191 -10.52 1.49 4.27
N LEU A 192 -10.58 2.68 4.89
CA LEU A 192 -10.57 2.79 6.35
C LEU A 192 -11.78 2.07 6.97
N GLY A 193 -12.99 2.24 6.46
CA GLY A 193 -14.17 1.51 6.94
C GLY A 193 -14.00 -0.02 6.90
N ILE A 194 -13.43 -0.53 5.81
CA ILE A 194 -13.09 -1.96 5.67
C ILE A 194 -12.07 -2.39 6.73
N LEU A 195 -11.01 -1.59 6.92
CA LEU A 195 -9.97 -1.86 7.91
C LEU A 195 -10.52 -1.90 9.34
N ILE A 196 -11.41 -0.95 9.70
CA ILE A 196 -12.09 -0.91 11.00
C ILE A 196 -12.89 -2.18 11.22
N TYR A 197 -13.65 -2.60 10.21
CA TYR A 197 -14.41 -3.84 10.27
C TYR A 197 -13.49 -5.04 10.48
N GLU A 198 -12.41 -5.16 9.71
CA GLU A 198 -11.47 -6.28 9.82
C GLU A 198 -10.84 -6.34 11.21
N MET A 199 -10.44 -5.18 11.77
CA MET A 199 -9.89 -5.09 13.12
C MET A 199 -10.88 -5.56 14.20
N LEU A 200 -12.18 -5.31 14.05
CA LEU A 200 -13.19 -5.67 15.05
C LEU A 200 -13.78 -7.07 14.87
N ALA A 201 -13.87 -7.56 13.63
CA ALA A 201 -14.60 -8.77 13.29
C ALA A 201 -13.72 -10.01 13.09
N ALA A 202 -12.39 -9.86 12.96
CA ALA A 202 -11.45 -10.94 12.60
C ALA A 202 -11.67 -11.58 11.21
N THR A 203 -12.61 -11.06 10.42
CA THR A 203 -12.99 -11.62 9.13
C THR A 203 -12.68 -10.62 8.02
N HIS A 204 -12.08 -11.10 6.94
CA HIS A 204 -12.07 -10.33 5.70
C HIS A 204 -13.50 -10.21 5.18
N LEU A 205 -13.89 -9.01 4.75
CA LEU A 205 -15.22 -8.75 4.20
C LEU A 205 -15.59 -9.70 3.04
N SER A 206 -14.59 -10.17 2.28
CA SER A 206 -14.77 -11.14 1.18
C SER A 206 -15.37 -12.46 1.66
N SER A 207 -15.07 -12.91 2.89
CA SER A 207 -15.62 -14.15 3.46
C SER A 207 -17.10 -14.05 3.85
N THR A 208 -17.66 -12.84 3.93
CA THR A 208 -19.05 -12.61 4.34
C THR A 208 -19.93 -12.09 3.19
N ILE A 209 -19.37 -11.41 2.19
CA ILE A 209 -20.14 -10.74 1.14
C ILE A 209 -19.95 -11.35 -0.26
N ILE A 210 -18.86 -12.09 -0.52
CA ILE A 210 -18.60 -12.73 -1.82
C ILE A 210 -18.57 -14.25 -1.62
N PRO A 211 -19.66 -14.99 -1.90
CA PRO A 211 -19.59 -16.43 -1.99
C PRO A 211 -18.51 -16.81 -3.00
N SER A 212 -17.64 -17.74 -2.63
CA SER A 212 -16.54 -18.30 -3.44
C SER A 212 -17.06 -19.07 -4.67
N GLY A 213 -17.70 -18.35 -5.60
CA GLY A 213 -18.48 -18.93 -6.70
C GLY A 213 -18.62 -18.05 -7.94
N SER A 214 -17.85 -16.97 -8.10
CA SER A 214 -17.95 -16.09 -9.28
C SER A 214 -16.62 -15.83 -9.97
N THR A 215 -15.74 -16.83 -10.04
CA THR A 215 -14.57 -16.80 -10.93
C THR A 215 -14.19 -18.23 -11.34
N LYS A 216 -15.07 -18.91 -12.07
CA LYS A 216 -14.70 -20.08 -12.86
C LYS A 216 -14.96 -19.83 -14.34
N ARG A 217 -13.85 -19.71 -15.06
CA ARG A 217 -13.59 -20.04 -16.47
C ARG A 217 -14.52 -19.48 -17.54
N SER A 218 -13.90 -18.74 -18.46
CA SER A 218 -14.21 -18.84 -19.89
C SER A 218 -12.91 -18.65 -20.68
N SER A 219 -12.09 -19.69 -20.66
CA SER A 219 -11.09 -19.97 -21.69
C SER A 219 -11.55 -21.24 -22.39
N GLU A 220 -12.30 -21.09 -23.48
CA GLU A 220 -12.37 -22.01 -24.64
C GLU A 220 -13.44 -21.50 -25.60
N GLY A 221 -13.07 -21.44 -26.87
CA GLY A 221 -13.94 -20.98 -27.95
C GLY A 221 -14.81 -22.09 -28.55
N LYS A 222 -15.67 -21.62 -29.47
CA LYS A 222 -16.47 -22.33 -30.50
C LYS A 222 -17.89 -22.75 -30.13
N SER A 223 -18.82 -21.95 -30.67
CA SER A 223 -20.04 -22.28 -31.43
C SER A 223 -20.87 -23.52 -31.04
N THR A 224 -22.17 -23.32 -30.75
CA THR A 224 -23.31 -23.54 -31.68
C THR A 224 -24.66 -23.27 -30.99
N GLY A 225 -25.53 -22.49 -31.65
CA GLY A 225 -26.98 -22.74 -31.80
C GLY A 225 -27.94 -22.55 -30.60
N PRO A 226 -29.19 -22.10 -30.82
CA PRO A 226 -30.02 -21.48 -29.78
C PRO A 226 -31.06 -22.45 -29.19
N ASP A 227 -31.33 -22.34 -27.89
CA ASP A 227 -32.55 -22.88 -27.32
C ASP A 227 -33.28 -21.93 -26.36
N ARG A 228 -34.59 -21.93 -26.59
CA ARG A 228 -35.67 -21.11 -26.06
C ARG A 228 -35.75 -21.15 -24.54
N TRP A 229 -36.02 -20.00 -23.92
CA TRP A 229 -36.81 -19.94 -22.69
C TRP A 229 -37.89 -18.86 -22.83
N ASN A 230 -39.13 -19.35 -22.90
CA ASN A 230 -40.36 -18.57 -22.93
C ASN A 230 -40.53 -17.79 -21.61
N LEU A 231 -40.75 -16.49 -21.74
CA LEU A 231 -41.35 -15.66 -20.69
C LEU A 231 -42.87 -15.78 -20.80
N SER A 232 -43.50 -16.57 -19.94
CA SER A 232 -44.93 -16.44 -19.65
C SER A 232 -45.14 -15.40 -18.56
N GLN A 233 -46.10 -14.53 -18.82
CA GLN A 233 -46.49 -13.40 -18.02
C GLN A 233 -47.14 -13.82 -16.70
N ARG A 234 -46.86 -13.04 -15.65
CA ARG A 234 -47.81 -12.78 -14.56
C ARG A 234 -48.29 -11.34 -14.70
N THR A 235 -49.39 -11.19 -15.42
CA THR A 235 -50.66 -10.50 -15.06
C THR A 235 -51.56 -10.58 -16.28
#